data_AF-A0A828QUR3-F1
#
_entry.id   AF-A0A828QUR3-F1
#
_cell.length_a   1.000
_cell.length_b   1.000
_cell.length_c   1.000
_cell.angle_alpha   90.00
_cell.angle_beta   90.00
_cell.angle_gamma   90.00
#
_symmetry.space_group_name_H-M   'P 1'
#
loop_
_entity.id
_entity.type
_entity.pdbx_description
1 polymer ?
#
loop_
_entity_poly.entity_id
_entity_poly.type
_entity_poly.pdbx_seq_one_letter_code
_entity_poly.pdbx_strand_id
1 'polypeptide(L)'
;MTMQTAFLQKNKFIRSPFFYVGDKYKLMPQIKKLFPNKIRTYVEPFVGGGSSFLNTKAQNYRLNDIDSYIISLHQFLQNNAQNPTFFTQLFNLIETYNLSCSLKNIIPPTDLRQNYKKTYFAKFNKESYMRLRHEFNNDKKDMLKLYALLIYGFNRMLRFNAKGEFNLPVGNVDFNHNVLKALNDYFYFIQDKDIIFSNADFREFLNVTPLKKGDFIYLDPPYLISESEYNKLWNEELEFQLYELLEKLDSKGIAWGLSNLLTHKGKTNTLLKKFTKKYPAHTIQSNYISFNDNSVKKDSVEVYVSNV
;
A
#
# COMPACT_ATOMS: atom_id res chain seq x y z
N MET A 1 -27.80 -1.02 24.19
CA MET A 1 -26.91 -1.79 23.29
C MET A 1 -26.36 -0.84 22.25
N THR A 2 -25.13 -0.36 22.47
CA THR A 2 -24.44 0.58 21.58
C THR A 2 -24.12 -0.07 20.24
N MET A 3 -24.02 0.71 19.16
CA MET A 3 -23.63 0.31 17.79
C MET A 3 -22.25 -0.37 17.67
N GLN A 4 -21.64 -0.78 18.77
CA GLN A 4 -20.26 -1.20 18.89
C GLN A 4 -20.04 -2.73 18.73
N THR A 5 -21.11 -3.52 18.60
CA THR A 5 -21.02 -5.00 18.61
C THR A 5 -21.35 -5.70 17.30
N ALA A 6 -21.46 -4.99 16.17
CA ALA A 6 -21.90 -5.59 14.90
C ALA A 6 -20.82 -5.85 13.82
N PHE A 7 -19.52 -5.73 14.10
CA PHE A 7 -18.47 -5.85 13.05
C PHE A 7 -17.39 -6.91 13.24
N LEU A 8 -17.58 -7.89 14.11
CA LEU A 8 -16.70 -9.06 14.17
C LEU A 8 -17.15 -10.15 13.18
N GLN A 9 -17.00 -9.88 11.87
CA GLN A 9 -16.99 -10.96 10.89
C GLN A 9 -15.63 -11.69 10.94
N LYS A 10 -15.66 -12.93 11.44
CA LYS A 10 -14.56 -13.92 11.35
C LYS A 10 -14.02 -13.97 9.91
N ASN A 11 -12.69 -13.90 9.77
CA ASN A 11 -11.91 -14.16 8.54
C ASN A 11 -12.08 -13.21 7.35
N LYS A 12 -12.16 -11.89 7.56
CA LYS A 12 -12.02 -10.92 6.46
C LYS A 12 -10.64 -10.28 6.47
N PHE A 13 -9.92 -10.40 5.35
CA PHE A 13 -8.67 -9.66 5.15
C PHE A 13 -8.95 -8.15 5.21
N ILE A 14 -8.07 -7.41 5.87
CA ILE A 14 -8.17 -5.96 6.03
C ILE A 14 -7.60 -5.29 4.78
N ARG A 15 -8.38 -4.39 4.18
CA ARG A 15 -7.92 -3.62 3.04
C ARG A 15 -7.23 -2.35 3.52
N SER A 16 -6.08 -2.02 2.90
CA SER A 16 -5.39 -0.76 3.13
C SER A 16 -6.31 0.45 2.82
N PRO A 17 -6.28 1.52 3.65
CA PRO A 17 -7.01 2.76 3.38
C PRO A 17 -6.42 3.58 2.22
N PHE A 18 -5.27 3.16 1.68
CA PHE A 18 -4.56 3.84 0.59
C PHE A 18 -4.82 3.22 -0.78
N PHE A 19 -5.22 1.94 -0.85
CA PHE A 19 -5.48 1.20 -2.11
C PHE A 19 -4.32 1.33 -3.11
N TYR A 20 -3.11 1.13 -2.60
CA TYR A 20 -1.83 1.44 -3.22
C TYR A 20 -1.51 0.55 -4.43
N VAL A 21 -0.84 1.10 -5.45
CA VAL A 21 -0.38 0.29 -6.58
C VAL A 21 0.68 -0.71 -6.13
N GLY A 22 0.52 -1.97 -6.55
CA GLY A 22 1.36 -3.07 -6.09
C GLY A 22 0.88 -3.71 -4.79
N ASP A 23 -0.28 -3.31 -4.25
CA ASP A 23 -0.79 -3.89 -3.01
C ASP A 23 -0.87 -5.43 -3.06
N LYS A 24 -0.52 -6.03 -1.92
CA LYS A 24 -0.59 -7.48 -1.74
C LYS A 24 -1.94 -7.94 -1.21
N TYR A 25 -2.96 -7.08 -1.10
CA TYR A 25 -4.23 -7.42 -0.46
C TYR A 25 -4.86 -8.69 -1.04
N LYS A 26 -4.87 -8.83 -2.37
CA LYS A 26 -5.40 -10.01 -3.06
C LYS A 26 -4.51 -11.26 -2.91
N LEU A 27 -3.23 -11.08 -2.63
CA LEU A 27 -2.24 -12.17 -2.51
C LEU A 27 -2.02 -12.62 -1.06
N MET A 28 -2.38 -11.79 -0.07
CA MET A 28 -2.27 -12.11 1.35
C MET A 28 -2.90 -13.45 1.75
N PRO A 29 -4.03 -13.91 1.18
CA PRO A 29 -4.57 -15.24 1.47
C PRO A 29 -3.62 -16.40 1.12
N GLN A 30 -2.74 -16.22 0.14
CA GLN A 30 -1.73 -17.20 -0.26
C GLN A 30 -0.45 -16.99 0.54
N ILE A 31 0.09 -15.77 0.52
CA ILE A 31 1.39 -15.42 1.10
C ILE A 31 1.43 -15.66 2.61
N LYS A 32 0.36 -15.28 3.34
CA LYS A 32 0.30 -15.44 4.81
C LYS A 32 0.44 -16.89 5.27
N LYS A 33 0.07 -17.87 4.44
CA LYS A 33 0.22 -19.30 4.76
C LYS A 33 1.67 -19.76 4.79
N LEU A 34 2.56 -18.96 4.18
CA LEU A 34 4.00 -19.20 4.11
C LEU A 34 4.77 -18.41 5.17
N PHE A 35 4.08 -17.64 6.02
CA PHE A 35 4.71 -16.90 7.12
C PHE A 35 4.84 -17.79 8.37
N PRO A 36 5.79 -17.50 9.27
CA PRO A 36 5.85 -18.15 10.56
C PRO A 36 4.55 -18.02 11.36
N ASN A 37 4.15 -19.08 12.05
CA ASN A 37 2.92 -19.10 12.86
C ASN A 37 2.95 -18.14 14.07
N LYS A 38 4.15 -17.84 14.58
CA LYS A 38 4.37 -16.94 15.72
C LYS A 38 5.44 -15.92 15.33
N ILE A 39 5.07 -14.65 15.35
CA ILE A 39 5.96 -13.53 15.02
C ILE A 39 6.03 -12.61 16.24
N ARG A 40 7.25 -12.42 16.76
CA ARG A 40 7.52 -11.46 17.83
C ARG A 40 7.40 -10.04 17.26
N THR A 41 8.33 -9.66 16.39
CA THR A 41 8.30 -8.40 15.66
C THR A 41 8.11 -8.68 14.18
N TYR A 42 7.08 -8.09 13.59
CA TYR A 42 6.92 -8.04 12.14
C TYR A 42 7.65 -6.82 11.61
N VAL A 43 8.54 -7.03 10.63
CA VAL A 43 9.38 -5.99 10.05
C VAL A 43 9.09 -5.91 8.56
N GLU A 44 8.73 -4.72 8.07
CA GLU A 44 8.37 -4.51 6.66
C GLU A 44 9.15 -3.30 6.12
N PRO A 45 10.31 -3.51 5.46
CA PRO A 45 11.16 -2.42 4.95
C PRO A 45 10.55 -1.60 3.81
N PHE A 46 9.54 -2.17 3.14
CA PHE A 46 8.84 -1.62 1.97
C PHE A 46 7.32 -1.67 2.21
N VAL A 47 6.84 -0.93 3.22
CA VAL A 47 5.46 -1.04 3.71
C VAL A 47 4.43 -0.61 2.67
N GLY A 48 4.75 0.37 1.82
CA GLY A 48 3.82 0.93 0.84
C GLY A 48 2.46 1.24 1.45
N GLY A 49 1.39 0.67 0.88
CA GLY A 49 0.04 0.83 1.42
C GLY A 49 -0.26 0.06 2.71
N GLY A 50 0.60 -0.86 3.16
CA GLY A 50 0.46 -1.58 4.42
C GLY A 50 -0.41 -2.84 4.39
N SER A 51 -0.75 -3.35 3.21
CA SER A 51 -1.61 -4.54 3.09
C SER A 51 -1.05 -5.77 3.79
N SER A 52 0.28 -5.92 3.88
CA SER A 52 0.90 -7.10 4.49
C SER A 52 0.81 -7.07 6.02
N PHE A 53 1.28 -5.99 6.67
CA PHE A 53 1.19 -5.89 8.12
C PHE A 53 -0.26 -5.91 8.64
N LEU A 54 -1.20 -5.26 7.94
CA LEU A 54 -2.63 -5.25 8.33
C LEU A 54 -3.23 -6.66 8.37
N ASN A 55 -2.63 -7.60 7.64
CA ASN A 55 -3.10 -8.97 7.56
C ASN A 55 -2.19 -9.96 8.29
N THR A 56 -1.17 -9.48 9.00
CA THR A 56 -0.19 -10.31 9.72
C THR A 56 -0.30 -10.08 11.22
N LYS A 57 -0.36 -11.17 12.00
CA LYS A 57 -0.43 -11.11 13.47
C LYS A 57 0.98 -11.17 14.05
N ALA A 58 1.38 -10.10 14.74
CA ALA A 58 2.61 -10.03 15.51
C ALA A 58 2.38 -9.27 16.84
N GLN A 59 3.36 -9.34 17.73
CA GLN A 59 3.35 -8.57 18.98
C GLN A 59 3.69 -7.11 18.71
N ASN A 60 4.73 -6.86 17.92
CA ASN A 60 5.21 -5.53 17.56
C ASN A 60 5.40 -5.40 16.04
N TYR A 61 5.37 -4.18 15.51
CA TYR A 61 5.50 -3.87 14.10
C TYR A 61 6.53 -2.77 13.88
N ARG A 62 7.48 -2.99 12.97
CA ARG A 62 8.48 -2.01 12.53
C ARG A 62 8.35 -1.86 11.03
N LEU A 63 7.82 -0.73 10.58
CA LEU A 63 7.36 -0.52 9.22
C LEU A 63 8.13 0.65 8.62
N ASN A 64 8.60 0.49 7.40
CA ASN A 64 9.44 1.47 6.74
C ASN A 64 9.05 1.63 5.28
N ASP A 65 9.29 2.82 4.73
CA ASP A 65 9.30 3.06 3.29
C ASP A 65 10.29 4.17 2.96
N ILE A 66 10.75 4.20 1.72
CA ILE A 66 11.58 5.30 1.21
C ILE A 66 10.72 6.52 0.86
N ASP A 67 9.44 6.33 0.53
CA ASP A 67 8.52 7.43 0.25
C ASP A 67 8.10 8.12 1.58
N SER A 68 8.52 9.37 1.75
CA SER A 68 8.23 10.12 2.97
C SER A 68 6.75 10.50 3.09
N TYR A 69 6.02 10.65 1.99
CA TYR A 69 4.60 10.97 2.01
C TYR A 69 3.75 9.77 2.39
N ILE A 70 4.09 8.55 1.95
CA ILE A 70 3.35 7.36 2.39
C ILE A 70 3.53 7.12 3.90
N ILE A 71 4.74 7.33 4.42
CA ILE A 71 5.01 7.26 5.86
C ILE A 71 4.28 8.37 6.62
N SER A 72 4.28 9.60 6.09
CA SER A 72 3.54 10.72 6.69
C SER A 72 2.03 10.46 6.72
N LEU A 73 1.47 9.82 5.69
CA LEU A 73 0.06 9.42 5.66
C LEU A 73 -0.25 8.30 6.67
N HIS A 74 0.63 7.31 6.79
CA HIS A 74 0.51 6.28 7.82
C HIS A 74 0.52 6.88 9.24
N GLN A 75 1.49 7.76 9.53
CA GLN A 75 1.59 8.45 10.82
C GLN A 75 0.40 9.40 11.05
N PHE A 76 -0.08 10.09 10.02
CA PHE A 76 -1.27 10.93 10.09
C PHE A 76 -2.51 10.13 10.48
N LEU A 77 -2.75 8.98 9.84
CA LEU A 77 -3.85 8.09 10.20
C LEU A 77 -3.64 7.47 11.60
N GLN A 78 -2.41 7.10 11.95
CA GLN A 78 -2.08 6.59 13.29
C GLN A 78 -2.45 7.59 14.38
N ASN A 79 -2.06 8.85 14.21
CA ASN A 79 -2.33 9.94 15.16
C ASN A 79 -3.82 10.31 15.22
N ASN A 80 -4.60 10.00 14.19
CA ASN A 80 -6.04 10.28 14.13
C ASN A 80 -6.92 9.07 14.44
N ALA A 81 -6.35 7.90 14.75
CA ALA A 81 -7.11 6.67 14.98
C ALA A 81 -8.14 6.79 16.10
N GLN A 82 -7.83 7.60 17.13
CA GLN A 82 -8.70 7.88 18.27
C GLN A 82 -9.30 9.30 18.24
N ASN A 83 -9.10 10.06 17.16
CA ASN A 83 -9.64 11.41 17.05
C ASN A 83 -11.13 11.33 16.69
N PRO A 84 -12.05 11.70 17.61
CA PRO A 84 -13.49 11.60 17.37
C PRO A 84 -13.98 12.55 16.26
N THR A 85 -13.18 13.55 15.89
CA THR A 85 -13.54 14.55 14.87
C THR A 85 -12.96 14.25 13.49
N PHE A 86 -12.15 13.19 13.33
CA PHE A 86 -11.46 12.89 12.07
C PHE A 86 -12.42 12.80 10.87
N PHE A 87 -13.48 12.01 10.98
CA PHE A 87 -14.46 11.88 9.89
C PHE A 87 -15.22 13.18 9.64
N THR A 88 -15.53 13.94 10.69
CA THR A 88 -16.15 15.26 10.55
C THR A 88 -15.25 16.21 9.77
N GLN A 89 -13.95 16.27 10.10
CA GLN A 89 -12.98 17.08 9.37
C GLN A 89 -12.85 16.66 7.90
N LEU A 90 -12.78 15.35 7.62
CA LEU A 90 -12.72 14.83 6.26
C LEU A 90 -13.98 15.15 5.46
N PHE A 91 -15.16 15.01 6.07
CA PHE A 91 -16.43 15.37 5.42
C PHE A 91 -16.56 16.87 5.19
N ASN A 92 -16.15 17.71 6.13
CA ASN A 92 -16.12 19.15 5.97
C ASN A 92 -15.21 19.56 4.81
N LEU A 93 -14.04 18.91 4.66
CA LEU A 93 -13.17 19.11 3.50
C LEU A 93 -13.89 18.73 2.21
N ILE A 94 -14.49 17.54 2.15
CA ILE A 94 -15.24 17.08 0.97
C ILE A 94 -16.33 18.07 0.56
N GLU A 95 -17.11 18.57 1.53
CA GLU A 95 -18.18 19.55 1.30
C GLU A 95 -17.62 20.91 0.86
N THR A 96 -16.57 21.40 1.52
CA THR A 96 -15.92 22.69 1.20
C THR A 96 -15.37 22.73 -0.23
N TYR A 97 -14.78 21.62 -0.69
CA TYR A 97 -14.32 21.54 -2.08
C TYR A 97 -15.41 21.11 -3.05
N ASN A 98 -16.61 20.76 -2.59
CA ASN A 98 -17.69 20.19 -3.41
C ASN A 98 -17.22 18.93 -4.18
N LEU A 99 -16.55 18.02 -3.47
CA LEU A 99 -16.16 16.71 -3.98
C LEU A 99 -17.31 15.71 -3.82
N SER A 100 -17.43 14.76 -4.74
CA SER A 100 -18.49 13.75 -4.67
C SER A 100 -18.31 12.83 -3.46
N CYS A 101 -19.41 12.47 -2.80
CA CYS A 101 -19.44 11.54 -1.69
C CYS A 101 -20.75 10.75 -1.72
N SER A 102 -20.67 9.49 -2.16
CA SER A 102 -21.82 8.59 -2.21
C SER A 102 -22.49 8.40 -0.84
N LEU A 103 -21.75 8.50 0.26
CA LEU A 103 -22.31 8.39 1.61
C LEU A 103 -23.23 9.55 1.99
N LYS A 104 -23.03 10.71 1.37
CA LYS A 104 -23.79 11.95 1.63
C LYS A 104 -24.73 12.30 0.49
N ASN A 105 -24.92 11.39 -0.46
CA ASN A 105 -25.68 11.64 -1.70
C ASN A 105 -25.17 12.85 -2.51
N ILE A 106 -23.91 13.24 -2.33
CA ILE A 106 -23.24 14.26 -3.17
C ILE A 106 -22.70 13.52 -4.39
N ILE A 107 -23.55 13.24 -5.37
CA ILE A 107 -23.20 12.42 -6.53
C ILE A 107 -23.32 13.21 -7.83
N PRO A 108 -22.59 12.82 -8.89
CA PRO A 108 -22.70 13.48 -10.18
C PRO A 108 -24.14 13.48 -10.74
N PRO A 109 -24.61 14.61 -11.30
CA PRO A 109 -25.94 14.73 -11.91
C PRO A 109 -26.24 13.67 -12.97
N THR A 110 -27.53 13.40 -13.20
CA THR A 110 -27.98 12.32 -14.10
C THR A 110 -27.53 12.52 -15.53
N ASP A 111 -27.63 13.73 -16.06
CA ASP A 111 -27.11 14.12 -17.39
C ASP A 111 -25.60 13.85 -17.50
N LEU A 112 -24.81 14.21 -16.49
CA LEU A 112 -23.38 13.97 -16.47
C LEU A 112 -23.05 12.47 -16.45
N ARG A 113 -23.81 11.67 -15.68
CA ARG A 113 -23.67 10.20 -15.64
C ARG A 113 -24.04 9.55 -16.97
N GLN A 114 -25.05 10.07 -17.68
CA GLN A 114 -25.47 9.56 -18.99
C GLN A 114 -24.43 9.89 -20.07
N ASN A 115 -23.90 11.11 -20.08
CA ASN A 115 -22.94 11.59 -21.07
C ASN A 115 -21.52 11.03 -20.85
N TYR A 116 -21.15 10.68 -19.61
CA TYR A 116 -19.80 10.24 -19.23
C TYR A 116 -19.78 8.93 -18.43
N LYS A 117 -20.47 7.89 -18.91
CA LYS A 117 -20.70 6.60 -18.19
C LYS A 117 -19.49 5.97 -17.48
N LYS A 118 -18.27 6.16 -17.97
CA LYS A 118 -17.03 5.59 -17.39
C LYS A 118 -16.13 6.61 -16.68
N THR A 119 -16.51 7.89 -16.67
CA THR A 119 -15.67 8.99 -16.19
C THR A 119 -16.44 10.08 -15.45
N TYR A 120 -17.72 9.84 -15.12
CA TYR A 120 -18.60 10.86 -14.55
C TYR A 120 -18.12 11.39 -13.18
N PHE A 121 -17.53 10.56 -12.32
CA PHE A 121 -16.90 11.05 -11.08
C PHE A 121 -15.67 11.89 -11.37
N ALA A 122 -14.82 11.44 -12.30
CA ALA A 122 -13.63 12.18 -12.68
C ALA A 122 -13.98 13.57 -13.25
N LYS A 123 -15.04 13.64 -14.07
CA LYS A 123 -15.56 14.89 -14.65
C LYS A 123 -16.14 15.81 -13.59
N PHE A 124 -17.00 15.28 -12.71
CA PHE A 124 -17.63 16.05 -11.64
C PHE A 124 -16.59 16.63 -10.66
N ASN A 125 -15.60 15.83 -10.26
CA ASN A 125 -14.60 16.24 -9.27
C ASN A 125 -13.45 17.08 -9.86
N LYS A 126 -13.35 17.24 -11.18
CA LYS A 126 -12.12 17.72 -11.84
C LYS A 126 -11.65 19.07 -11.29
N GLU A 127 -12.50 20.08 -11.32
CA GLU A 127 -12.13 21.44 -10.91
C GLU A 127 -11.82 21.50 -9.41
N SER A 128 -12.67 20.89 -8.59
CA SER A 128 -12.49 20.78 -7.14
C SER A 128 -11.19 20.08 -6.74
N TYR A 129 -10.88 18.96 -7.40
CA TYR A 129 -9.65 18.21 -7.21
C TYR A 129 -8.42 19.04 -7.61
N MET A 130 -8.51 19.80 -8.71
CA MET A 130 -7.42 20.67 -9.16
C MET A 130 -7.15 21.81 -8.18
N ARG A 131 -8.19 22.43 -7.60
CA ARG A 131 -8.05 23.43 -6.53
C ARG A 131 -7.40 22.83 -5.28
N LEU A 132 -7.94 21.71 -4.79
CA LEU A 132 -7.38 20.99 -3.64
C LEU A 132 -5.90 20.64 -3.86
N ARG A 133 -5.56 20.18 -5.07
CA ARG A 133 -4.19 19.83 -5.45
C ARG A 133 -3.27 21.03 -5.47
N HIS A 134 -3.73 22.16 -6.03
CA HIS A 134 -2.98 23.40 -6.04
C HIS A 134 -2.66 23.86 -4.61
N GLU A 135 -3.67 23.88 -3.72
CA GLU A 135 -3.47 24.28 -2.34
C GLU A 135 -2.54 23.35 -1.56
N PHE A 136 -2.69 22.02 -1.72
CA PHE A 136 -1.74 21.08 -1.11
C PHE A 136 -0.31 21.35 -1.61
N ASN A 137 -0.13 21.60 -2.91
CA ASN A 137 1.20 21.87 -3.46
C ASN A 137 1.83 23.18 -2.97
N ASN A 138 1.04 24.13 -2.43
CA ASN A 138 1.56 25.39 -1.92
C ASN A 138 2.37 25.22 -0.62
N ASP A 139 1.92 24.38 0.32
CA ASP A 139 2.62 24.15 1.60
C ASP A 139 3.14 22.73 1.81
N LYS A 140 2.55 21.73 1.13
CA LYS A 140 2.85 20.29 1.19
C LYS A 140 2.76 19.68 2.60
N LYS A 141 2.02 20.30 3.51
CA LYS A 141 1.97 19.92 4.94
C LYS A 141 0.63 19.31 5.36
N ASP A 142 -0.47 19.71 4.72
CA ASP A 142 -1.79 19.21 5.08
C ASP A 142 -2.02 17.77 4.58
N MET A 143 -1.78 16.81 5.47
CA MET A 143 -1.97 15.39 5.17
C MET A 143 -3.43 14.99 4.99
N LEU A 144 -4.39 15.76 5.52
CA LEU A 144 -5.81 15.52 5.25
C LEU A 144 -6.13 15.86 3.78
N LYS A 145 -5.58 16.97 3.26
CA LYS A 145 -5.67 17.31 1.83
C LYS A 145 -4.99 16.26 0.96
N LEU A 146 -3.77 15.82 1.31
CA LEU A 146 -3.08 14.77 0.57
C LEU A 146 -3.86 13.45 0.57
N TYR A 147 -4.42 13.06 1.72
CA TYR A 147 -5.22 11.85 1.83
C TYR A 147 -6.49 11.93 0.98
N ALA A 148 -7.18 13.08 0.96
CA ALA A 148 -8.29 13.32 0.05
C ALA A 148 -7.84 13.24 -1.42
N LEU A 149 -6.73 13.87 -1.80
CA LEU A 149 -6.17 13.75 -3.16
C LEU A 149 -5.88 12.30 -3.54
N LEU A 150 -5.40 11.48 -2.61
CA LEU A 150 -5.19 10.06 -2.83
C LEU A 150 -6.52 9.32 -3.04
N ILE A 151 -7.55 9.65 -2.26
CA ILE A 151 -8.89 9.05 -2.42
C ILE A 151 -9.48 9.33 -3.80
N TYR A 152 -9.39 10.57 -4.27
CA TYR A 152 -9.99 11.01 -5.53
C TYR A 152 -9.06 10.88 -6.74
N GLY A 153 -7.79 10.50 -6.53
CA GLY A 153 -6.78 10.41 -7.58
C GLY A 153 -6.88 9.14 -8.43
N PHE A 154 -6.44 9.23 -9.69
CA PHE A 154 -6.38 8.10 -10.62
C PHE A 154 -5.47 6.98 -10.12
N ASN A 155 -6.01 5.77 -9.96
CA ASN A 155 -5.31 4.60 -9.39
C ASN A 155 -4.67 4.82 -8.01
N ARG A 156 -4.99 5.93 -7.32
CA ARG A 156 -4.59 6.18 -5.92
C ARG A 156 -3.08 6.01 -5.69
N MET A 157 -2.26 6.46 -6.64
CA MET A 157 -0.79 6.47 -6.52
C MET A 157 -0.30 7.76 -5.86
N LEU A 158 0.78 7.68 -5.09
CA LEU A 158 1.54 8.88 -4.76
C LEU A 158 2.49 9.20 -5.91
N ARG A 159 2.26 10.32 -6.59
CA ARG A 159 3.05 10.72 -7.75
C ARG A 159 3.43 12.19 -7.66
N PHE A 160 4.72 12.44 -7.64
CA PHE A 160 5.32 13.77 -7.55
C PHE A 160 6.21 14.02 -8.76
N ASN A 161 6.23 15.27 -9.25
CA ASN A 161 7.17 15.68 -10.30
C ASN A 161 8.56 15.98 -9.71
N ALA A 162 9.53 16.30 -10.58
CA ALA A 162 10.88 16.67 -10.16
C ALA A 162 10.96 17.94 -9.29
N LYS A 163 9.89 18.76 -9.25
CA LYS A 163 9.76 19.91 -8.34
C LYS A 163 9.14 19.55 -6.98
N GLY A 164 8.87 18.27 -6.75
CA GLY A 164 8.21 17.78 -5.54
C GLY A 164 6.71 18.11 -5.46
N GLU A 165 6.07 18.46 -6.58
CA GLU A 165 4.63 18.76 -6.63
C GLU A 165 3.84 17.50 -6.94
N PHE A 166 2.79 17.25 -6.14
CA PHE A 166 1.83 16.18 -6.41
C PHE A 166 1.13 16.44 -7.74
N ASN A 167 1.18 15.46 -8.65
CA ASN A 167 0.78 15.64 -10.05
C ASN A 167 -0.16 14.53 -10.56
N LEU A 168 -0.76 13.73 -9.67
CA LEU A 168 -1.70 12.69 -10.07
C LEU A 168 -2.99 13.34 -10.63
N PRO A 169 -3.55 12.86 -11.77
CA PRO A 169 -4.84 13.34 -12.28
C PRO A 169 -6.00 12.80 -11.44
N VAL A 170 -7.16 13.45 -11.54
CA VAL A 170 -8.39 12.98 -10.91
C VAL A 170 -8.81 11.61 -11.46
N GLY A 171 -9.25 10.71 -10.58
CA GLY A 171 -9.74 9.38 -10.89
C GLY A 171 -11.26 9.33 -10.99
N ASN A 172 -11.79 8.27 -11.62
CA ASN A 172 -13.24 8.02 -11.65
C ASN A 172 -13.70 7.28 -10.39
N VAL A 173 -13.50 7.93 -9.24
CA VAL A 173 -13.79 7.38 -7.91
C VAL A 173 -14.27 8.50 -7.00
N ASP A 174 -14.86 8.12 -5.87
CA ASP A 174 -15.32 9.04 -4.83
C ASP A 174 -15.05 8.50 -3.42
N PHE A 175 -15.47 9.26 -2.41
CA PHE A 175 -15.58 8.74 -1.05
C PHE A 175 -16.87 7.91 -0.90
N ASN A 176 -16.71 6.61 -0.64
CA ASN A 176 -17.81 5.65 -0.54
C ASN A 176 -17.64 4.68 0.64
N HIS A 177 -18.59 3.76 0.81
CA HIS A 177 -18.58 2.78 1.90
C HIS A 177 -17.30 1.94 1.96
N ASN A 178 -16.63 1.66 0.84
CA ASN A 178 -15.38 0.90 0.86
C ASN A 178 -14.22 1.70 1.45
N VAL A 179 -14.17 3.01 1.18
CA VAL A 179 -13.16 3.91 1.76
C VAL A 179 -13.39 4.03 3.27
N LEU A 180 -14.64 4.30 3.67
CA LEU A 180 -15.02 4.38 5.09
C LEU A 180 -14.69 3.08 5.83
N LYS A 181 -15.01 1.92 5.23
CA LYS A 181 -14.71 0.62 5.82
C LYS A 181 -13.19 0.41 5.97
N ALA A 182 -12.40 0.71 4.93
CA ALA A 182 -10.95 0.54 4.98
C ALA A 182 -10.30 1.41 6.07
N LEU A 183 -10.78 2.66 6.25
CA LEU A 183 -10.34 3.54 7.35
C LEU A 183 -10.71 2.98 8.72
N ASN A 184 -11.95 2.55 8.92
CA ASN A 184 -12.40 1.99 10.19
C ASN A 184 -11.65 0.68 10.54
N ASP A 185 -11.47 -0.22 9.56
CA ASP A 185 -10.71 -1.45 9.77
C ASP A 185 -9.24 -1.13 10.10
N TYR A 186 -8.65 -0.12 9.45
CA TYR A 186 -7.30 0.34 9.73
C TYR A 186 -7.17 0.87 11.15
N PHE A 187 -8.02 1.82 11.57
CA PHE A 187 -8.02 2.38 12.92
C PHE A 187 -8.23 1.31 13.99
N TYR A 188 -9.17 0.39 13.76
CA TYR A 188 -9.39 -0.74 14.66
C TYR A 188 -8.16 -1.64 14.79
N PHE A 189 -7.46 -1.92 13.67
CA PHE A 189 -6.27 -2.75 13.69
C PHE A 189 -5.12 -2.11 14.49
N ILE A 190 -4.89 -0.81 14.32
CA ILE A 190 -3.71 -0.13 14.89
C ILE A 190 -3.88 0.28 16.34
N GLN A 191 -5.12 0.38 16.84
CA GLN A 191 -5.45 0.97 18.15
C GLN A 191 -4.68 0.36 19.33
N ASP A 192 -4.48 -0.96 19.33
CA ASP A 192 -3.88 -1.70 20.45
C ASP A 192 -2.56 -2.37 20.07
N LYS A 193 -1.81 -1.76 19.14
CA LYS A 193 -0.58 -2.35 18.58
C LYS A 193 0.62 -1.43 18.76
N ASP A 194 1.76 -2.00 19.14
CA ASP A 194 3.06 -1.33 19.06
C ASP A 194 3.48 -1.28 17.58
N ILE A 195 3.21 -0.16 16.92
CA ILE A 195 3.54 0.11 15.52
C ILE A 195 4.42 1.34 15.43
N ILE A 196 5.59 1.19 14.82
CA ILE A 196 6.50 2.29 14.51
C ILE A 196 6.66 2.36 13.00
N PHE A 197 6.37 3.55 12.45
CA PHE A 197 6.64 3.89 11.06
C PHE A 197 7.91 4.73 10.95
N SER A 198 8.85 4.31 10.10
CA SER A 198 10.08 5.05 9.77
C SER A 198 10.16 5.38 8.29
N ASN A 199 10.92 6.43 7.95
CA ASN A 199 11.25 6.75 6.58
C ASN A 199 12.78 6.71 6.42
N ALA A 200 13.27 5.63 5.82
CA ALA A 200 14.70 5.40 5.61
C ALA A 200 14.91 4.46 4.42
N ASP A 201 16.13 4.43 3.91
CA ASP A 201 16.57 3.36 3.01
C ASP A 201 16.49 2.00 3.71
N PHE A 202 16.07 0.95 3.00
CA PHE A 202 15.86 -0.39 3.59
C PHE A 202 17.13 -0.95 4.27
N ARG A 203 18.32 -0.62 3.76
CA ARG A 203 19.61 -1.06 4.30
C ARG A 203 19.87 -0.42 5.65
N GLU A 204 19.65 0.89 5.74
CA GLU A 204 19.78 1.64 6.99
C GLU A 204 18.74 1.15 8.00
N PHE A 205 17.48 1.07 7.60
CA PHE A 205 16.38 0.62 8.43
C PHE A 205 16.65 -0.77 9.04
N LEU A 206 17.06 -1.75 8.22
CA LEU A 206 17.38 -3.09 8.69
C LEU A 206 18.65 -3.14 9.55
N ASN A 207 19.60 -2.23 9.32
CA ASN A 207 20.82 -2.14 10.13
C ASN A 207 20.56 -1.57 11.54
N VAL A 208 19.70 -0.55 11.66
CA VAL A 208 19.38 0.08 12.95
C VAL A 208 18.26 -0.65 13.72
N THR A 209 17.48 -1.50 13.04
CA THR A 209 16.44 -2.30 13.68
C THR A 209 17.08 -3.41 14.53
N PRO A 210 16.78 -3.51 15.85
CA PRO A 210 17.36 -4.50 16.74
C PRO A 210 16.72 -5.88 16.55
N LEU A 211 17.02 -6.52 15.42
CA LEU A 211 16.49 -7.81 14.99
C LEU A 211 16.98 -8.95 15.90
N LYS A 212 16.07 -9.86 16.24
CA LYS A 212 16.33 -11.02 17.10
C LYS A 212 15.58 -12.25 16.59
N LYS A 213 15.99 -13.44 17.05
CA LYS A 213 15.28 -14.68 16.77
C LYS A 213 13.79 -14.55 17.15
N GLY A 214 12.92 -15.01 16.25
CA GLY A 214 11.46 -14.88 16.38
C GLY A 214 10.87 -13.62 15.73
N ASP A 215 11.71 -12.70 15.23
CA ASP A 215 11.26 -11.66 14.30
C ASP A 215 11.10 -12.23 12.90
N PHE A 216 10.22 -11.61 12.11
CA PHE A 216 9.99 -11.97 10.72
C PHE A 216 10.02 -10.72 9.85
N ILE A 217 10.87 -10.73 8.83
CA ILE A 217 11.01 -9.64 7.86
C ILE A 217 10.26 -10.01 6.58
N TYR A 218 9.24 -9.24 6.21
CA TYR A 218 8.61 -9.38 4.90
C TYR A 218 9.10 -8.28 3.97
N LEU A 219 9.54 -8.67 2.78
CA LEU A 219 10.11 -7.78 1.78
C LEU A 219 9.28 -7.83 0.51
N ASP A 220 8.87 -6.65 0.06
CA ASP A 220 8.13 -6.45 -1.17
C ASP A 220 8.67 -5.22 -1.92
N PRO A 221 9.93 -5.29 -2.40
CA PRO A 221 10.58 -4.16 -3.06
C PRO A 221 9.93 -3.87 -4.42
N PRO A 222 10.23 -2.72 -5.06
CA PRO A 222 9.91 -2.54 -6.47
C PRO A 222 10.51 -3.68 -7.32
N TYR A 223 9.73 -4.29 -8.20
CA TYR A 223 10.22 -5.42 -9.00
C TYR A 223 11.00 -4.91 -10.20
N LEU A 224 12.27 -5.32 -10.33
CA LEU A 224 13.20 -4.84 -11.38
C LEU A 224 12.63 -4.91 -12.79
N ILE A 225 11.89 -5.98 -13.11
CA ILE A 225 11.33 -6.24 -14.44
C ILE A 225 9.89 -5.71 -14.61
N SER A 226 9.39 -4.94 -13.66
CA SER A 226 8.10 -4.26 -13.74
C SER A 226 8.24 -2.78 -14.12
N GLU A 227 7.20 -2.20 -14.69
CA GLU A 227 7.15 -0.79 -15.11
C GLU A 227 6.25 -0.01 -14.15
N SER A 228 6.70 0.21 -12.90
CA SER A 228 5.95 0.98 -11.90
C SER A 228 6.62 2.33 -11.57
N GLU A 229 5.86 3.26 -10.99
CA GLU A 229 6.37 4.58 -10.58
C GLU A 229 7.54 4.45 -9.57
N TYR A 230 7.48 3.44 -8.69
CA TYR A 230 8.48 3.20 -7.64
C TYR A 230 9.79 2.61 -8.17
N ASN A 231 9.81 2.09 -9.41
CA ASN A 231 11.03 1.58 -10.03
C ASN A 231 12.07 2.66 -10.34
N LYS A 232 11.70 3.95 -10.30
CA LYS A 232 12.65 5.06 -10.50
C LYS A 232 13.82 5.05 -9.50
N LEU A 233 13.60 4.46 -8.33
CA LEU A 233 14.58 4.36 -7.25
C LEU A 233 15.17 2.95 -7.10
N TRP A 234 14.85 2.02 -8.00
CA TRP A 234 15.24 0.61 -7.88
C TRP A 234 16.00 0.14 -9.11
N ASN A 235 17.14 -0.53 -8.90
CA ASN A 235 18.02 -0.99 -9.96
C ASN A 235 18.66 -2.34 -9.58
N GLU A 236 19.45 -2.91 -10.51
CA GLU A 236 20.13 -4.20 -10.31
C GLU A 236 21.07 -4.21 -9.10
N GLU A 237 21.75 -3.08 -8.83
CA GLU A 237 22.67 -2.95 -7.70
C GLU A 237 21.92 -3.04 -6.36
N LEU A 238 20.80 -2.33 -6.23
CA LEU A 238 19.98 -2.34 -5.02
C LEU A 238 19.31 -3.71 -4.80
N GLU A 239 18.87 -4.37 -5.87
CA GLU A 239 18.32 -5.72 -5.78
C GLU A 239 19.39 -6.74 -5.37
N PHE A 240 20.62 -6.60 -5.89
CA PHE A 240 21.76 -7.43 -5.48
C PHE A 240 22.10 -7.22 -3.99
N GLN A 241 22.19 -5.95 -3.54
CA GLN A 241 22.44 -5.62 -2.13
C GLN A 241 21.35 -6.13 -1.19
N LEU A 242 20.09 -6.13 -1.64
CA LEU A 242 18.99 -6.75 -0.91
C LEU A 242 19.26 -8.25 -0.69
N TYR A 243 19.67 -8.98 -1.72
CA TYR A 243 19.96 -10.41 -1.60
C TYR A 243 21.16 -10.69 -0.68
N GLU A 244 22.24 -9.90 -0.76
CA GLU A 244 23.36 -10.01 0.17
C GLU A 244 22.94 -9.79 1.62
N LEU A 245 22.05 -8.82 1.85
CA LEU A 245 21.50 -8.54 3.17
C LEU A 245 20.65 -9.71 3.70
N LEU A 246 19.84 -10.34 2.84
CA LEU A 246 19.04 -11.52 3.21
C LEU A 246 19.91 -12.72 3.58
N GLU A 247 21.00 -12.97 2.84
CA GLU A 247 21.98 -14.02 3.17
C GLU A 247 22.68 -13.73 4.52
N LYS A 248 23.03 -12.47 4.78
CA LYS A 248 23.57 -12.05 6.09
C LYS A 248 22.56 -12.24 7.22
N LEU A 249 21.28 -11.96 7.01
CA LEU A 249 20.22 -12.17 8.00
C LEU A 249 19.97 -13.66 8.25
N ASP A 250 20.03 -14.48 7.20
CA ASP A 250 19.89 -15.93 7.28
C ASP A 250 21.00 -16.56 8.15
N SER A 251 22.26 -16.16 7.95
CA SER A 251 23.38 -16.59 8.81
C SER A 251 23.22 -16.23 10.30
N LYS A 252 22.35 -15.28 10.63
CA LYS A 252 22.00 -14.87 12.01
C LYS A 252 20.74 -15.57 12.53
N GLY A 253 20.12 -16.44 11.73
CA GLY A 253 18.87 -17.13 12.06
C GLY A 253 17.65 -16.22 12.14
N ILE A 254 17.65 -15.10 11.40
CA ILE A 254 16.50 -14.20 11.28
C ILE A 254 15.61 -14.68 10.14
N ALA A 255 14.31 -14.82 10.42
CA ALA A 255 13.33 -15.26 9.43
C ALA A 255 12.98 -14.13 8.47
N TRP A 256 12.92 -14.44 7.18
CA TRP A 256 12.51 -13.49 6.15
C TRP A 256 11.74 -14.15 5.01
N GLY A 257 10.92 -13.34 4.33
CA GLY A 257 10.18 -13.72 3.14
C GLY A 257 10.16 -12.58 2.13
N LEU A 258 10.45 -12.88 0.87
CA LEU A 258 10.56 -11.94 -0.23
C LEU A 258 9.53 -12.25 -1.31
N SER A 259 8.70 -11.28 -1.65
CA SER A 259 7.89 -11.31 -2.87
C SER A 259 8.64 -10.62 -4.01
N ASN A 260 8.67 -11.25 -5.20
CA ASN A 260 9.27 -10.68 -6.40
C ASN A 260 8.72 -11.33 -7.67
N LEU A 261 9.08 -10.81 -8.85
CA LEU A 261 8.63 -11.24 -10.16
C LEU A 261 9.76 -11.90 -10.93
N LEU A 262 9.65 -13.21 -11.18
CA LEU A 262 10.65 -14.01 -11.87
C LEU A 262 10.65 -13.73 -13.39
N THR A 263 9.46 -13.67 -13.98
CA THR A 263 9.26 -13.31 -15.38
C THR A 263 8.10 -12.34 -15.53
N HIS A 264 8.19 -11.43 -16.51
CA HIS A 264 7.13 -10.49 -16.83
C HIS A 264 7.29 -9.96 -18.26
N LYS A 265 6.23 -10.07 -19.08
CA LYS A 265 6.19 -9.48 -20.45
C LYS A 265 7.46 -9.82 -21.26
N GLY A 266 7.88 -11.08 -21.25
CA GLY A 266 9.09 -11.55 -21.96
C GLY A 266 10.43 -11.23 -21.29
N LYS A 267 10.45 -10.47 -20.19
CA LYS A 267 11.66 -10.22 -19.39
C LYS A 267 11.81 -11.30 -18.31
N THR A 268 13.06 -11.63 -17.96
CA THR A 268 13.41 -12.54 -16.85
C THR A 268 14.33 -11.82 -15.88
N ASN A 269 14.01 -11.87 -14.58
CA ASN A 269 14.92 -11.39 -13.54
C ASN A 269 16.01 -12.45 -13.31
N THR A 270 17.19 -12.25 -13.89
CA THR A 270 18.30 -13.20 -13.83
C THR A 270 18.95 -13.26 -12.44
N LEU A 271 18.95 -12.16 -11.70
CA LEU A 271 19.43 -12.09 -10.31
C LEU A 271 18.54 -12.95 -9.42
N LEU A 272 17.22 -12.71 -9.47
CA LEU A 272 16.23 -13.49 -8.71
C LEU A 272 16.29 -14.98 -9.09
N LYS A 273 16.41 -15.31 -10.38
CA LYS A 273 16.53 -16.70 -10.85
C LYS A 273 17.74 -17.44 -10.26
N LYS A 274 18.85 -16.73 -10.02
CA LYS A 274 20.01 -17.30 -9.32
C LYS A 274 19.72 -17.43 -7.82
N PHE A 275 19.13 -16.40 -7.23
CA PHE A 275 18.81 -16.35 -5.81
C PHE A 275 17.83 -17.46 -5.38
N THR A 276 16.79 -17.74 -6.17
CA THR A 276 15.80 -18.80 -5.92
C THR A 276 16.38 -20.23 -5.97
N LYS A 277 17.65 -20.40 -6.37
CA LYS A 277 18.33 -21.71 -6.28
C LYS A 277 18.91 -21.95 -4.88
N LYS A 278 19.13 -20.90 -4.09
CA LYS A 278 19.68 -20.98 -2.73
C LYS A 278 18.60 -21.20 -1.67
N TYR A 279 17.38 -20.71 -1.94
CA TYR A 279 16.27 -20.71 -0.98
C TYR A 279 15.00 -21.29 -1.60
N PRO A 280 14.13 -21.94 -0.80
CA PRO A 280 12.80 -22.34 -1.23
C PRO A 280 12.03 -21.20 -1.88
N ALA A 281 11.41 -21.47 -3.03
CA ALA A 281 10.60 -20.53 -3.77
C ALA A 281 9.25 -21.14 -4.11
N HIS A 282 8.19 -20.37 -3.86
CA HIS A 282 6.80 -20.75 -4.14
C HIS A 282 6.22 -19.82 -5.20
N THR A 283 5.65 -20.39 -6.26
CA THR A 283 4.91 -19.58 -7.23
C THR A 283 3.61 -19.07 -6.60
N ILE A 284 3.38 -17.78 -6.71
CA ILE A 284 2.14 -17.12 -6.27
C ILE A 284 1.23 -16.98 -7.47
N GLN A 285 -0.02 -17.44 -7.33
CA GLN A 285 -1.02 -17.25 -8.37
C GLN A 285 -1.48 -15.80 -8.35
N SER A 286 -0.90 -15.01 -9.25
CA SER A 286 -1.18 -13.60 -9.40
C SER A 286 -2.42 -13.39 -10.27
N ASN A 287 -3.26 -12.43 -9.90
CA ASN A 287 -4.45 -12.04 -10.66
C ASN A 287 -4.12 -10.99 -11.74
N TYR A 288 -2.96 -11.06 -12.40
CA TYR A 288 -2.62 -10.14 -13.48
C TYR A 288 -3.49 -10.43 -14.71
N ILE A 289 -4.69 -9.86 -14.68
CA ILE A 289 -5.58 -9.77 -15.84
C ILE A 289 -5.08 -8.59 -16.68
N SER A 290 -4.86 -8.81 -17.97
CA SER A 290 -4.55 -7.73 -18.90
C SER A 290 -5.74 -6.77 -19.02
N PHE A 291 -5.49 -5.46 -18.87
CA PHE A 291 -6.52 -4.42 -18.89
C PHE A 291 -7.26 -4.33 -20.24
N ASN A 292 -6.64 -4.81 -21.32
CA ASN A 292 -7.18 -4.66 -22.67
C ASN A 292 -8.09 -5.82 -23.11
N ASP A 293 -7.88 -7.04 -22.62
CA ASP A 293 -8.51 -8.24 -23.19
C ASP A 293 -8.96 -9.28 -22.15
N ASN A 294 -8.80 -8.99 -20.84
CA ASN A 294 -9.12 -9.91 -19.74
C ASN A 294 -8.41 -11.28 -19.80
N SER A 295 -7.32 -11.43 -20.56
CA SER A 295 -6.54 -12.66 -20.56
C SER A 295 -5.67 -12.77 -19.30
N VAL A 296 -5.53 -13.99 -18.77
CA VAL A 296 -4.53 -14.31 -17.73
C VAL A 296 -3.16 -14.14 -18.38
N LYS A 297 -2.33 -13.23 -17.87
CA LYS A 297 -0.96 -13.05 -18.36
C LYS A 297 -0.15 -14.33 -18.09
N LYS A 298 -0.12 -15.25 -19.06
CA LYS A 298 0.69 -16.49 -19.00
C LYS A 298 2.19 -16.21 -18.78
N ASP A 299 2.66 -15.01 -19.14
CA ASP A 299 4.06 -14.63 -19.11
C ASP A 299 4.46 -13.83 -17.85
N SER A 300 3.69 -13.90 -16.76
CA SER A 300 4.02 -13.27 -15.48
C SER A 300 4.06 -14.30 -14.36
N VAL A 301 5.26 -14.56 -13.83
CA VAL A 301 5.47 -15.51 -12.73
C VAL A 301 5.93 -14.76 -11.50
N GLU A 302 5.00 -14.54 -10.57
CA GLU A 302 5.28 -13.98 -9.25
C GLU A 302 5.68 -15.10 -8.31
N VAL A 303 6.70 -14.85 -7.48
CA VAL A 303 7.25 -15.84 -6.54
C VAL A 303 7.37 -15.26 -5.15
N TYR A 304 7.28 -16.14 -4.16
CA TYR A 304 7.62 -15.89 -2.77
C TYR A 304 8.82 -16.77 -2.41
N VAL A 305 9.92 -16.14 -1.99
CA VAL A 305 11.18 -16.79 -1.62
C VAL A 305 11.40 -16.61 -0.12
N SER A 306 11.83 -17.63 0.60
CA SER A 306 11.87 -17.61 2.08
C SER A 306 12.98 -18.50 2.63
N ASN A 307 13.50 -18.18 3.82
CA ASN A 307 14.36 -19.07 4.60
C ASN A 307 13.61 -19.82 5.72
N VAL A 308 12.29 -19.63 5.83
CA VAL A 308 11.39 -20.30 6.78
C VAL A 308 10.31 -21.12 6.12
#